data_AF-A0A7D9ITS2-F1
#
_entry.id   AF-A0A7D9ITS2-F1
#
_cell.length_a   1.000
_cell.length_b   1.000
_cell.length_c   1.000
_cell.angle_alpha   90.00
_cell.angle_beta   90.00
_cell.angle_gamma   90.00
#
_symmetry.space_group_name_H-M   'P 1'
#
loop_
_entity.id
_entity.type
_entity.pdbx_description
1 polymer ?
#
loop_
_entity_poly.entity_id
_entity_poly.type
_entity_poly.pdbx_seq_one_letter_code
_entity_poly.pdbx_strand_id
1 'polypeptide(L)'
;MITCEQDHIYNYTRQVLVLLLLRINHNNAISLGDGGRVVRTYKFFYLFFKISGCPKYAYATLELLAQINYLLSPRLSYSLTWNRFVNHKGLIDSNHPIDLDVEHDNKSFKTDIHSFRGEITDKSISRVSQSIEVSNAILASHDKSACVRKPSGRHSKISNEDDVKILVEEFQQAELYKCIPGRCHKAFPNMKENLLDELDMTKFQLWVKNSMKKFCEKSYYK
;
A
#
# COMPACT_ATOMS: atom_id res chain seq x y z
N MET A 1 36.03 -28.18 -7.99
CA MET A 1 35.38 -27.62 -6.79
C MET A 1 33.92 -27.99 -6.86
N ILE A 2 33.41 -28.78 -5.91
CA ILE A 2 31.98 -29.11 -5.85
C ILE A 2 31.28 -27.82 -5.46
N THR A 3 30.60 -27.19 -6.40
CA THR A 3 29.68 -26.09 -6.09
C THR A 3 28.59 -26.68 -5.19
N CYS A 4 28.54 -26.28 -3.91
CA CYS A 4 27.35 -26.57 -3.11
C CYS A 4 26.15 -26.01 -3.89
N GLU A 5 25.22 -26.88 -4.27
CA GLU A 5 23.99 -26.46 -4.93
C GLU A 5 23.23 -25.53 -3.98
N GLN A 6 22.78 -24.37 -4.49
CA GLN A 6 21.99 -23.43 -3.69
C GLN A 6 20.62 -24.05 -3.36
N ASP A 7 20.06 -23.63 -2.23
CA ASP A 7 18.68 -23.95 -1.86
C ASP A 7 17.75 -22.80 -2.28
N HIS A 8 17.12 -22.95 -3.45
CA HIS A 8 16.24 -21.92 -4.01
C HIS A 8 14.88 -21.85 -3.30
N ILE A 9 14.45 -22.91 -2.62
CA ILE A 9 13.21 -22.90 -1.80
C ILE A 9 13.44 -22.11 -0.52
N TYR A 10 14.56 -22.35 0.17
CA TYR A 10 14.94 -21.59 1.36
C TYR A 10 15.11 -20.10 1.05
N ASN A 11 15.78 -19.79 -0.06
CA ASN A 11 15.93 -18.41 -0.53
C ASN A 11 14.59 -17.71 -0.76
N TYR A 12 13.66 -18.37 -1.46
CA TYR A 12 12.32 -17.84 -1.69
C TYR A 12 11.59 -17.57 -0.38
N THR A 13 11.60 -18.56 0.53
CA THR A 13 10.91 -18.48 1.82
C THR A 13 11.40 -17.29 2.64
N ARG A 14 12.72 -17.06 2.71
CA ARG A 14 13.30 -15.90 3.41
C ARG A 14 12.85 -14.58 2.80
N GLN A 15 12.82 -14.47 1.47
CA GLN A 15 12.43 -13.24 0.80
C GLN A 15 10.96 -12.91 1.00
N VAL A 16 10.08 -13.92 0.90
CA VAL A 16 8.66 -13.75 1.21
C VAL A 16 8.50 -13.25 2.64
N LEU A 17 9.21 -13.85 3.60
CA LEU A 17 9.15 -13.42 5.00
C LEU A 17 9.59 -11.96 5.18
N VAL A 18 10.70 -11.55 4.56
CA VAL A 18 11.18 -10.15 4.62
C VAL A 18 10.15 -9.18 4.06
N LEU A 19 9.59 -9.46 2.88
CA LEU A 19 8.59 -8.60 2.25
C LEU A 19 7.29 -8.55 3.06
N LEU A 20 6.88 -9.69 3.63
CA LEU A 20 5.68 -9.80 4.47
C LEU A 20 5.85 -9.01 5.76
N LEU A 21 6.97 -9.13 6.45
CA LEU A 21 7.26 -8.34 7.66
C LEU A 21 7.31 -6.84 7.36
N LEU A 22 7.89 -6.45 6.22
CA LEU A 22 7.89 -5.06 5.77
C LEU A 22 6.47 -4.54 5.54
N ARG A 23 5.60 -5.36 4.92
CA ARG A 23 4.19 -5.00 4.68
C ARG A 23 3.38 -4.96 5.97
N ILE A 24 3.59 -5.88 6.90
CA ILE A 24 2.94 -5.86 8.22
C ILE A 24 3.31 -4.58 8.97
N ASN A 25 4.60 -4.22 9.00
CA ASN A 25 5.04 -2.98 9.63
C ASN A 25 4.41 -1.75 8.97
N HIS A 26 4.29 -1.73 7.64
CA HIS A 26 3.61 -0.66 6.92
C HIS A 26 2.13 -0.54 7.28
N ASN A 27 1.39 -1.65 7.25
CA ASN A 27 -0.04 -1.66 7.57
C ASN A 27 -0.28 -1.24 9.02
N ASN A 28 0.55 -1.70 9.95
CA ASN A 28 0.47 -1.30 11.35
C ASN A 28 0.83 0.19 11.54
N ALA A 29 1.75 0.73 10.74
CA ALA A 29 2.05 2.17 10.74
C ALA A 29 0.84 3.00 10.30
N ILE A 30 0.15 2.56 9.26
CA ILE A 30 -1.08 3.19 8.78
C ILE A 30 -2.15 3.16 9.88
N SER A 31 -2.43 1.99 10.48
CA SER A 31 -3.53 1.83 11.45
C SER A 31 -3.31 2.65 12.72
N LEU A 32 -2.05 2.80 13.15
CA LEU A 32 -1.66 3.68 14.25
C LEU A 32 -1.51 5.16 13.86
N GLY A 33 -1.63 5.52 12.58
CA GLY A 33 -1.46 6.90 12.12
C GLY A 33 -0.01 7.42 12.18
N ASP A 34 0.98 6.52 12.20
CA ASP A 34 2.40 6.85 12.31
C ASP A 34 3.01 7.18 10.93
N GLY A 35 2.86 8.44 10.54
CA GLY A 35 3.40 8.97 9.28
C GLY A 35 4.92 8.82 9.16
N GLY A 36 5.64 9.03 10.26
CA GLY A 36 7.10 8.88 10.29
C GLY A 36 7.54 7.46 9.97
N ARG A 37 6.89 6.45 10.56
CA ARG A 37 7.18 5.03 10.30
C ARG A 37 6.77 4.62 8.89
N VAL A 38 5.66 5.14 8.37
CA VAL A 38 5.28 4.95 6.96
C VAL A 38 6.37 5.46 6.02
N VAL A 39 6.84 6.70 6.21
CA VAL A 39 7.90 7.31 5.38
C VAL A 39 9.21 6.52 5.46
N ARG A 40 9.62 6.07 6.65
CA ARG A 40 10.80 5.20 6.79
C ARG A 40 10.62 3.89 6.03
N THR A 41 9.45 3.28 6.08
CA THR A 41 9.16 2.03 5.37
C THR A 41 9.21 2.22 3.85
N TYR A 42 8.77 3.37 3.34
CA TYR A 42 8.88 3.70 1.92
C TYR A 42 10.32 3.77 1.39
N LYS A 43 11.31 4.09 2.23
CA LYS A 43 12.73 4.00 1.82
C LYS A 43 13.13 2.60 1.38
N PHE A 44 12.53 1.57 2.00
CA PHE A 44 12.76 0.17 1.63
C PHE A 44 11.89 -0.25 0.45
N PHE A 45 10.58 0.04 0.47
CA PHE A 45 9.68 -0.32 -0.63
C PHE A 45 10.13 0.25 -1.97
N TYR A 46 10.67 1.47 -1.95
CA TYR A 46 11.23 2.11 -3.13
C TYR A 46 12.26 1.24 -3.86
N LEU A 47 13.15 0.56 -3.12
CA LEU A 47 14.16 -0.35 -3.70
C LEU A 47 13.49 -1.55 -4.37
N PHE A 48 12.52 -2.17 -3.68
CA PHE A 48 11.78 -3.31 -4.22
C PHE A 48 10.93 -2.94 -5.44
N PHE A 49 10.28 -1.78 -5.45
CA PHE A 49 9.53 -1.30 -6.62
C PHE A 49 10.42 -1.06 -7.84
N LYS A 50 11.68 -0.67 -7.61
CA LYS A 50 12.64 -0.42 -8.67
C LYS A 50 13.04 -1.69 -9.40
N ILE A 51 13.20 -2.81 -8.66
CA ILE A 51 13.54 -4.10 -9.24
C ILE A 51 12.31 -4.88 -9.74
N SER A 52 11.12 -4.65 -9.17
CA SER A 52 9.90 -5.42 -9.49
C SER A 52 9.17 -4.98 -10.76
N GLY A 53 9.83 -4.25 -11.68
CA GLY A 53 9.19 -3.76 -12.91
C GLY A 53 8.02 -2.80 -12.68
N CYS A 54 7.99 -2.12 -11.53
CA CYS A 54 6.89 -1.26 -11.09
C CYS A 54 7.29 0.23 -11.13
N PRO A 55 7.58 0.82 -12.31
CA PRO A 55 8.23 2.12 -12.42
C PRO A 55 7.39 3.26 -11.86
N LYS A 56 6.06 3.16 -11.95
CA LYS A 56 5.14 4.18 -11.41
C LYS A 56 5.25 4.27 -9.88
N TYR A 57 5.24 3.13 -9.20
CA TYR A 57 5.36 3.08 -7.75
C TYR A 57 6.76 3.52 -7.29
N ALA A 58 7.82 3.10 -7.99
CA ALA A 58 9.17 3.55 -7.68
C ALA A 58 9.32 5.08 -7.84
N TYR A 59 8.81 5.64 -8.94
CA TYR A 59 8.88 7.07 -9.22
C TYR A 59 8.07 7.90 -8.21
N ALA A 60 6.81 7.52 -7.96
CA ALA A 60 5.95 8.19 -6.99
C ALA A 60 6.50 8.12 -5.56
N THR A 61 7.10 6.98 -5.18
CA THR A 61 7.74 6.84 -3.86
C THR A 61 8.98 7.72 -3.75
N LEU A 62 9.81 7.80 -4.80
CA LEU A 62 10.95 8.71 -4.81
C LEU A 62 10.50 10.18 -4.74
N GLU A 63 9.47 10.56 -5.50
CA GLU A 63 8.90 11.92 -5.48
C GLU A 63 8.40 12.29 -4.08
N LEU A 64 7.68 11.37 -3.42
CA LEU A 64 7.24 11.54 -2.05
C LEU A 64 8.41 11.74 -1.08
N LEU A 65 9.43 10.88 -1.16
CA LEU A 65 10.63 11.01 -0.32
C LEU A 65 11.35 12.33 -0.59
N ALA A 66 11.44 12.76 -1.85
CA ALA A 66 12.05 14.03 -2.22
C ALA A 66 11.26 15.23 -1.65
N GLN A 67 9.94 15.21 -1.77
CA GLN A 67 9.04 16.23 -1.21
C GLN A 67 9.22 16.37 0.30
N ILE A 68 9.18 15.27 1.04
CA ILE A 68 9.27 15.30 2.49
C ILE A 68 10.65 15.76 2.97
N ASN A 69 11.72 15.28 2.34
CA ASN A 69 13.07 15.50 2.87
C ASN A 69 13.78 16.74 2.30
N TYR A 70 13.40 17.23 1.12
CA TYR A 70 14.19 18.23 0.40
C TYR A 70 13.40 19.33 -0.32
N LEU A 71 12.23 19.03 -0.91
CA LEU A 71 11.57 19.96 -1.83
C LEU A 71 10.51 20.84 -1.17
N LEU A 72 9.88 20.39 -0.09
CA LEU A 72 8.82 21.13 0.58
C LEU A 72 9.33 21.92 1.79
N SER A 73 8.64 23.02 2.10
CA SER A 73 8.88 23.74 3.36
C SER A 73 8.62 22.82 4.56
N PRO A 74 9.25 23.08 5.72
CA PRO A 74 9.06 22.24 6.92
C PRO A 74 7.58 22.04 7.28
N ARG A 75 6.76 23.09 7.11
CA ARG A 75 5.31 23.03 7.34
C ARG A 75 4.60 22.07 6.39
N LEU A 76 4.88 22.16 5.09
CA LEU A 76 4.25 21.31 4.07
C LEU A 76 4.73 19.87 4.18
N SER A 77 6.02 19.66 4.45
CA SER A 77 6.58 18.33 4.72
C SER A 77 5.93 17.66 5.94
N TYR A 78 5.74 18.43 7.03
CA TYR A 78 5.02 17.95 8.21
C TYR A 78 3.59 17.55 7.86
N SER A 79 2.85 18.43 7.18
CA SER A 79 1.48 18.14 6.74
C SER A 79 1.43 16.89 5.84
N LEU A 80 2.30 16.80 4.84
CA LEU A 80 2.37 15.66 3.92
C LEU A 80 2.76 14.34 4.62
N THR A 81 3.47 14.39 5.74
CA THR A 81 3.85 13.22 6.53
C THR A 81 2.69 12.72 7.37
N TRP A 82 1.98 13.61 8.06
CA TRP A 82 0.98 13.26 9.06
C TRP A 82 -0.47 13.27 8.55
N ASN A 83 -0.79 14.14 7.58
CA ASN A 83 -2.11 14.23 6.94
C ASN A 83 -2.30 13.17 5.84
N ARG A 84 -1.95 11.92 6.16
CA ARG A 84 -2.06 10.75 5.26
C ARG A 84 -3.18 9.80 5.66
N PHE A 85 -3.74 10.01 6.84
CA PHE A 85 -4.64 9.07 7.46
C PHE A 85 -5.90 9.77 7.91
N VAL A 86 -7.01 9.03 7.91
CA VAL A 86 -8.30 9.45 8.42
C VAL A 86 -8.77 8.43 9.44
N ASN A 87 -9.43 8.90 10.50
CA ASN A 87 -9.97 8.05 11.56
C ASN A 87 -11.41 8.44 11.89
N HIS A 88 -12.34 7.95 11.06
CA HIS A 88 -13.77 8.18 11.26
C HIS A 88 -14.34 7.60 12.57
N LYS A 89 -13.65 6.61 13.17
CA LYS A 89 -14.10 5.93 14.39
C LYS A 89 -13.61 6.60 15.67
N GLY A 90 -12.55 7.40 15.61
CA GLY A 90 -11.90 7.99 16.78
C GLY A 90 -11.27 6.98 17.73
N LEU A 91 -11.09 5.71 17.33
CA LEU A 91 -10.48 4.66 18.15
C LEU A 91 -8.99 4.55 17.88
N ILE A 92 -8.26 3.90 18.79
CA ILE A 92 -6.87 3.52 18.54
C ILE A 92 -6.85 2.42 17.48
N ASP A 93 -5.82 2.43 16.63
CA ASP A 93 -5.60 1.41 15.59
C ASP A 93 -6.71 1.34 14.52
N SER A 94 -7.47 2.43 14.35
CA SER A 94 -8.55 2.52 13.37
C SER A 94 -8.34 3.54 12.27
N ASN A 95 -7.11 4.03 12.10
CA ASN A 95 -6.76 4.90 10.98
C ASN A 95 -6.73 4.09 9.67
N HIS A 96 -7.10 4.74 8.57
CA HIS A 96 -6.91 4.22 7.22
C HIS A 96 -6.30 5.30 6.32
N PRO A 97 -5.74 4.95 5.15
CA PRO A 97 -5.21 5.95 4.23
C PRO A 97 -6.30 6.93 3.79
N ILE A 98 -5.96 8.21 3.68
CA ILE A 98 -6.85 9.25 3.15
C ILE A 98 -7.21 9.00 1.68
N ASP A 99 -6.28 8.42 0.92
CA ASP A 99 -6.50 8.04 -0.48
C ASP A 99 -7.67 7.06 -0.64
N LEU A 100 -7.81 6.13 0.32
CA LEU A 100 -8.94 5.19 0.36
C LEU A 100 -10.27 5.91 0.65
N ASP A 101 -10.23 6.97 1.46
CA ASP A 101 -11.41 7.78 1.76
C ASP A 101 -11.88 8.55 0.52
N VAL A 102 -10.94 9.17 -0.19
CA VAL A 102 -11.19 9.83 -1.47
C VAL A 102 -11.68 8.83 -2.52
N GLU A 103 -11.22 7.57 -2.51
CA GLU A 103 -11.75 6.52 -3.37
C GLU A 103 -13.23 6.21 -3.06
N HIS A 104 -13.62 6.18 -1.79
CA HIS A 104 -15.02 6.01 -1.40
C HIS A 104 -15.90 7.18 -1.84
N ASP A 105 -15.42 8.42 -1.70
CA ASP A 105 -16.13 9.61 -2.17
C ASP A 105 -16.31 9.59 -3.70
N ASN A 106 -15.23 9.27 -4.43
CA ASN A 106 -15.27 9.12 -5.88
C ASN A 106 -16.24 8.03 -6.33
N LYS A 107 -16.30 6.91 -5.60
CA LYS A 107 -17.25 5.82 -5.89
C LYS A 107 -18.68 6.27 -5.67
N SER A 108 -18.96 6.98 -4.57
CA SER A 108 -20.28 7.54 -4.29
C SER A 108 -20.68 8.51 -5.41
N PHE A 109 -19.78 9.40 -5.79
CA PHE A 109 -20.03 10.40 -6.85
C PHE A 109 -20.35 9.74 -8.19
N LYS A 110 -19.56 8.73 -8.56
CA LYS A 110 -19.80 7.96 -9.78
C LYS A 110 -21.14 7.24 -9.73
N THR A 111 -21.51 6.67 -8.59
CA THR A 111 -22.80 5.98 -8.43
C THR A 111 -23.96 6.94 -8.67
N ASP A 112 -23.92 8.11 -8.04
CA ASP A 112 -24.98 9.11 -8.16
C ASP A 112 -25.06 9.73 -9.56
N ILE A 113 -23.92 10.09 -10.17
CA ILE A 113 -23.93 10.68 -11.52
C ILE A 113 -24.35 9.67 -12.59
N HIS A 114 -24.05 8.38 -12.40
CA HIS A 114 -24.51 7.34 -13.34
C HIS A 114 -26.02 7.07 -13.26
N SER A 115 -26.70 7.49 -12.18
CA SER A 115 -28.16 7.43 -12.10
C SER A 115 -28.87 8.27 -13.19
N PHE A 116 -28.17 9.26 -13.75
CA PHE A 116 -28.64 10.09 -14.87
C PHE A 116 -28.58 9.39 -16.25
N ARG A 117 -28.24 8.09 -16.30
CA ARG A 117 -28.31 7.23 -17.50
C ARG A 117 -27.62 7.78 -18.76
N GLY A 118 -26.58 8.60 -18.60
CA GLY A 118 -25.78 9.13 -19.70
C GLY A 118 -26.06 10.59 -20.06
N GLU A 119 -27.08 11.23 -19.49
CA GLU A 119 -27.30 12.69 -19.61
C GLU A 119 -26.40 13.48 -18.65
N ILE A 120 -25.09 13.20 -18.72
CA ILE A 120 -24.09 13.83 -17.87
C ILE A 120 -23.73 15.19 -18.46
N THR A 121 -24.28 16.24 -17.87
CA THR A 121 -23.98 17.65 -18.17
C THR A 121 -23.17 18.30 -17.05
N ASP A 122 -22.47 19.39 -17.32
CA ASP A 122 -21.73 20.15 -16.29
C ASP A 122 -22.63 20.57 -15.12
N LYS A 123 -23.90 20.88 -15.40
CA LYS A 123 -24.91 21.19 -14.37
C LYS A 123 -25.19 19.98 -13.49
N SER A 124 -25.35 18.80 -14.08
CA SER A 124 -25.57 17.56 -13.31
C SER A 124 -24.35 17.18 -12.48
N ILE A 125 -23.14 17.33 -13.02
CA ILE A 125 -21.87 17.09 -12.32
C ILE A 125 -21.76 18.03 -11.11
N SER A 126 -21.96 19.34 -11.34
CA SER A 126 -21.88 20.35 -10.29
C SER A 126 -22.91 20.09 -9.18
N ARG A 127 -24.15 19.77 -9.56
CA ARG A 127 -25.21 19.45 -8.60
C ARG A 127 -24.89 18.22 -7.77
N VAL A 128 -24.47 17.11 -8.38
CA VAL A 128 -24.14 15.87 -7.65
C VAL A 128 -22.93 16.10 -6.75
N SER A 129 -21.88 16.72 -7.26
CA SER A 129 -20.66 17.02 -6.49
C SER A 129 -20.96 17.84 -5.22
N GLN A 130 -21.82 18.85 -5.31
CA GLN A 130 -22.18 19.70 -4.16
C GLN A 130 -23.17 19.06 -3.18
N SER A 131 -23.95 18.06 -3.62
CA SER A 131 -25.02 17.47 -2.81
C SER A 131 -24.68 16.10 -2.23
N ILE A 132 -23.55 15.50 -2.62
CA ILE A 132 -23.25 14.10 -2.29
C ILE A 132 -23.12 13.83 -0.79
N GLU A 133 -22.37 14.68 -0.08
CA GLU A 133 -22.15 14.54 1.35
C GLU A 133 -23.47 14.67 2.12
N VAL A 134 -24.27 15.69 1.75
CA VAL A 134 -25.59 15.94 2.33
C VAL A 134 -26.56 14.80 2.03
N SER A 135 -26.56 14.29 0.80
CA SER A 135 -27.42 13.17 0.37
C SER A 135 -27.06 11.89 1.14
N ASN A 136 -25.77 11.58 1.29
CA ASN A 136 -25.29 10.47 2.09
C ASN A 136 -25.71 10.60 3.57
N ALA A 137 -25.63 11.81 4.14
CA ALA A 137 -26.07 12.07 5.50
C ALA A 137 -27.59 11.88 5.66
N ILE A 138 -28.40 12.35 4.71
CA ILE A 138 -29.86 12.15 4.70
C ILE A 138 -30.20 10.66 4.62
N LEU A 139 -29.57 9.92 3.70
CA LEU A 139 -29.77 8.48 3.55
C LEU A 139 -29.38 7.74 4.84
N ALA A 140 -28.24 8.08 5.45
CA ALA A 140 -27.82 7.47 6.71
C ALA A 140 -28.80 7.76 7.86
N SER A 141 -29.35 8.97 7.94
CA SER A 141 -30.35 9.36 8.93
C SER A 141 -31.69 8.63 8.71
N HIS A 142 -32.12 8.53 7.45
CA HIS A 142 -33.32 7.79 7.06
C HIS A 142 -33.18 6.30 7.40
N ASP A 143 -32.08 5.67 7.00
CA ASP A 143 -31.80 4.25 7.33
C ASP A 143 -31.84 4.01 8.83
N LYS A 144 -31.25 4.91 9.63
CA LYS A 144 -31.24 4.82 11.09
C LYS A 144 -32.65 4.92 11.66
N SER A 145 -33.47 5.84 11.13
CA SER A 145 -34.85 6.06 11.59
C SER A 145 -35.78 4.92 11.19
N ALA A 146 -35.63 4.41 9.98
CA ALA A 146 -36.38 3.28 9.44
C ALA A 146 -35.86 1.91 9.94
N CYS A 147 -34.86 1.90 10.84
CA CYS A 147 -34.22 0.69 11.36
C CYS A 147 -33.75 -0.26 10.24
N VAL A 148 -33.33 0.29 9.10
CA VAL A 148 -32.79 -0.48 7.98
C VAL A 148 -31.53 -1.17 8.48
N ARG A 149 -31.56 -2.51 8.52
CA ARG A 149 -30.39 -3.30 8.84
C ARG A 149 -29.38 -3.15 7.72
N LYS A 150 -28.35 -2.33 7.94
CA LYS A 150 -27.17 -2.35 7.09
C LYS A 150 -26.50 -3.72 7.23
N PRO A 151 -26.12 -4.39 6.13
CA PRO A 151 -25.29 -5.57 6.23
C PRO A 151 -24.05 -5.20 7.05
N SER A 152 -23.90 -5.81 8.23
CA SER A 152 -22.69 -5.60 9.01
C SER A 152 -21.56 -6.29 8.26
N GLY A 153 -20.72 -5.53 7.54
CA GLY A 153 -19.49 -6.05 6.92
C GLY A 153 -18.44 -6.54 7.93
N ARG A 154 -18.80 -6.54 9.23
CA ARG A 154 -18.04 -7.20 10.29
C ARG A 154 -18.29 -8.70 10.13
N HIS A 155 -17.53 -9.33 9.24
CA HIS A 155 -17.31 -10.76 9.37
C HIS A 155 -16.92 -11.00 10.83
N SER A 156 -17.66 -11.86 11.54
CA SER A 156 -17.14 -12.45 12.78
C SER A 156 -15.70 -12.88 12.46
N LYS A 157 -14.70 -12.42 13.23
CA LYS A 157 -13.33 -12.90 13.04
C LYS A 157 -13.41 -14.43 13.19
N ILE A 158 -13.45 -15.13 12.07
CA ILE A 158 -13.30 -16.57 12.04
C ILE A 158 -11.92 -16.81 12.65
N SER A 159 -11.83 -17.79 13.55
CA SER A 159 -10.53 -18.14 14.08
C SER A 159 -9.67 -18.65 12.93
N ASN A 160 -8.53 -18.00 12.71
CA ASN A 160 -7.53 -18.44 11.74
C ASN A 160 -6.51 -19.37 12.41
N GLU A 161 -6.74 -19.79 13.66
CA GLU A 161 -5.77 -20.57 14.44
C GLU A 161 -5.50 -21.93 13.80
N ASP A 162 -6.53 -22.60 13.28
CA ASP A 162 -6.37 -23.89 12.63
C ASP A 162 -5.70 -23.75 11.26
N ASP A 163 -6.02 -22.71 10.48
CA ASP A 163 -5.32 -22.41 9.22
C ASP A 163 -3.82 -22.13 9.47
N VAL A 164 -3.50 -21.39 10.54
CA VAL A 164 -2.11 -21.12 10.92
C VAL A 164 -1.40 -22.40 11.35
N LYS A 165 -2.06 -23.29 12.12
CA LYS A 165 -1.47 -24.59 12.48
C LYS A 165 -1.16 -25.44 11.25
N ILE A 166 -2.10 -25.54 10.32
CA ILE A 166 -1.92 -26.30 9.07
C ILE A 166 -0.70 -25.74 8.30
N LEU A 167 -0.61 -24.42 8.13
CA LEU A 167 0.55 -23.80 7.46
C LEU A 167 1.87 -24.07 8.20
N VAL A 168 1.88 -24.01 9.53
CA VAL A 168 3.09 -24.29 10.32
C VAL A 168 3.51 -25.75 10.18
N GLU A 169 2.57 -26.69 10.23
CA GLU A 169 2.82 -28.11 10.02
C GLU A 169 3.39 -28.36 8.62
N GLU A 170 2.78 -27.79 7.57
CA GLU A 170 3.29 -27.89 6.20
C GLU A 170 4.69 -27.29 6.05
N PHE A 171 4.96 -26.13 6.67
CA PHE A 171 6.26 -25.47 6.59
C PHE A 171 7.36 -26.27 7.31
N GLN A 172 7.02 -26.92 8.42
CA GLN A 172 7.92 -27.81 9.15
C GLN A 172 8.19 -29.09 8.36
N GLN A 173 7.14 -29.74 7.83
CA GLN A 173 7.27 -30.93 6.99
C GLN A 173 8.11 -30.67 5.73
N ALA A 174 7.96 -29.50 5.12
CA ALA A 174 8.75 -29.09 3.96
C ALA A 174 10.13 -28.53 4.31
N GLU A 175 10.51 -28.46 5.59
CA GLU A 175 11.80 -27.93 6.07
C GLU A 175 12.16 -26.58 5.43
N LEU A 176 11.19 -25.66 5.28
CA LEU A 176 11.35 -24.41 4.50
C LEU A 176 12.39 -23.45 5.08
N TYR A 177 12.64 -23.52 6.38
CA TYR A 177 13.58 -22.66 7.11
C TYR A 177 14.92 -23.34 7.42
N LYS A 178 15.16 -24.53 6.88
CA LYS A 178 16.45 -25.23 6.94
C LYS A 178 17.08 -25.20 5.56
N CYS A 179 18.35 -24.83 5.47
CA CYS A 179 19.06 -24.84 4.19
C CYS A 179 19.40 -26.28 3.79
N ILE A 180 18.80 -26.75 2.69
CA ILE A 180 18.97 -28.08 2.10
C ILE A 180 19.37 -27.88 0.63
N PRO A 181 20.63 -28.15 0.27
CA PRO A 181 21.14 -27.97 -1.10
C PRO A 181 20.29 -28.67 -2.17
N GLY A 182 20.18 -28.05 -3.35
CA GLY A 182 19.59 -28.67 -4.55
C GLY A 182 18.08 -28.56 -4.68
N ARG A 183 17.38 -27.94 -3.71
CA ARG A 183 15.93 -27.72 -3.79
C ARG A 183 15.58 -26.53 -4.67
N CYS A 184 14.52 -26.68 -5.49
CA CYS A 184 13.99 -25.59 -6.30
C CYS A 184 12.47 -25.73 -6.55
N HIS A 185 11.80 -24.60 -6.80
CA HIS A 185 10.39 -24.62 -7.23
C HIS A 185 10.30 -24.83 -8.74
N LYS A 186 9.34 -25.65 -9.19
CA LYS A 186 9.13 -25.94 -10.63
C LYS A 186 8.92 -24.69 -11.48
N ALA A 187 8.20 -23.69 -10.96
CA ALA A 187 7.85 -22.48 -11.70
C ALA A 187 8.97 -21.43 -11.72
N PHE A 188 9.85 -21.42 -10.70
CA PHE A 188 10.93 -20.45 -10.55
C PHE A 188 12.15 -21.15 -9.95
N PRO A 189 12.91 -21.89 -10.78
CA PRO A 189 13.98 -22.75 -10.28
C PRO A 189 15.18 -21.96 -9.74
N ASN A 190 15.39 -20.72 -10.22
CA ASN A 190 16.60 -19.94 -9.97
C ASN A 190 16.34 -18.78 -9.00
N MET A 191 15.83 -19.08 -7.79
CA MET A 191 15.61 -18.04 -6.79
C MET A 191 16.95 -17.57 -6.19
N LYS A 192 17.27 -16.28 -6.38
CA LYS A 192 18.48 -15.64 -5.82
C LYS A 192 18.41 -15.61 -4.30
N GLU A 193 19.52 -15.39 -3.62
CA GLU A 193 19.51 -15.23 -2.15
C GLU A 193 18.91 -13.89 -1.72
N ASN A 194 19.33 -12.80 -2.37
CA ASN A 194 18.84 -11.46 -2.10
C ASN A 194 18.22 -10.82 -3.35
N LEU A 195 16.97 -10.36 -3.23
CA LEU A 195 16.26 -9.70 -4.32
C LEU A 195 16.96 -8.43 -4.81
N LEU A 196 17.61 -7.70 -3.89
CA LEU A 196 18.24 -6.43 -4.22
C LEU A 196 19.58 -6.58 -4.95
N ASP A 197 20.10 -7.80 -5.12
CA ASP A 197 21.33 -8.04 -5.90
C ASP A 197 21.13 -7.70 -7.39
N GLU A 198 19.87 -7.62 -7.85
CA GLU A 198 19.53 -7.16 -9.21
C GLU A 198 19.66 -5.65 -9.39
N LEU A 199 19.78 -4.90 -8.28
CA LEU A 199 19.83 -3.45 -8.32
C LEU A 199 21.23 -2.96 -8.73
N ASP A 200 21.37 -2.60 -9.99
CA ASP A 200 22.54 -1.87 -10.49
C ASP A 200 22.61 -0.48 -9.85
N MET A 201 23.47 -0.33 -8.85
CA MET A 201 23.60 0.90 -8.06
C MET A 201 24.01 2.12 -8.90
N THR A 202 24.80 1.93 -9.96
CA THR A 202 25.23 3.02 -10.84
C THR A 202 24.05 3.55 -11.65
N LYS A 203 23.29 2.66 -12.28
CA LYS A 203 22.06 3.03 -13.00
C LYS A 203 21.01 3.61 -12.07
N PHE A 204 20.92 3.07 -10.86
CA PHE A 204 19.99 3.52 -9.84
C PHE A 204 20.29 4.96 -9.40
N GLN A 205 21.53 5.27 -9.05
CA GLN A 205 21.96 6.62 -8.68
C GLN A 205 21.73 7.62 -9.81
N LEU A 206 22.06 7.24 -11.05
CA LEU A 206 21.80 8.08 -12.22
C LEU A 206 20.29 8.35 -12.39
N TRP A 207 19.45 7.33 -12.21
CA TRP A 207 18.00 7.46 -12.26
C TRP A 207 17.46 8.38 -11.16
N VAL A 208 17.97 8.26 -9.92
CA VAL A 208 17.62 9.15 -8.80
C VAL A 208 17.98 10.59 -9.16
N LYS A 209 19.22 10.84 -9.60
CA LYS A 209 19.69 12.18 -9.96
C LYS A 209 18.82 12.81 -11.06
N ASN A 210 18.52 12.05 -12.11
CA ASN A 210 17.68 12.53 -13.20
C ASN A 210 16.24 12.80 -12.75
N SER A 211 15.69 11.97 -11.86
CA SER A 211 14.36 12.16 -11.31
C SER A 211 14.29 13.38 -10.39
N MET A 212 15.29 13.57 -9.52
CA MET A 212 15.43 14.75 -8.66
C MET A 212 15.46 16.05 -9.46
N LYS A 213 16.20 16.09 -10.58
CA LYS A 213 16.21 17.27 -11.46
C LYS A 213 14.80 17.62 -11.96
N LYS A 214 14.06 16.62 -12.45
CA LYS A 214 12.66 16.80 -12.89
C LYS A 214 11.75 17.25 -11.75
N PHE A 215 11.99 16.74 -10.54
CA PHE A 215 11.21 17.13 -9.38
C PHE A 215 11.43 18.58 -8.97
N CYS A 216 12.64 19.09 -9.07
CA CYS A 216 12.92 20.51 -8.78
C CYS A 216 12.27 21.47 -9.77
N GLU A 217 12.03 21.03 -11.01
CA GLU A 217 11.36 21.82 -12.05
C GLU A 217 9.83 21.87 -11.86
N LYS A 218 9.26 20.97 -11.05
CA LYS A 218 7.82 20.96 -10.75
C LYS A 218 7.46 22.02 -9.70
N SER A 219 6.37 22.74 -9.94
CA SER A 219 5.69 23.53 -8.92
C SER A 219 4.71 22.62 -8.17
N TYR A 220 5.00 22.31 -6.91
CA TYR A 220 4.16 21.43 -6.07
C TYR A 220 2.97 22.16 -5.44
N TYR A 221 3.11 23.45 -5.18
CA TYR A 221 2.09 24.30 -4.58
C TYR A 221 2.18 25.69 -5.20
N LYS A 222 1.09 26.16 -5.80
CA LYS A 222 0.81 27.57 -6.10
C LYS A 222 -0.22 28.06 -5.09
#